data_AF-A0A382ZYF1-F1
#
_entry.id   AF-A0A382ZYF1-F1
#
_cell.length_a   1.000
_cell.length_b   1.000
_cell.length_c   1.000
_cell.angle_alpha   90.00
_cell.angle_beta   90.00
_cell.angle_gamma   90.00
#
_symmetry.space_group_name_H-M   'P 1'
#
loop_
_entity.id
_entity.type
_entity.pdbx_description
1 polymer ?
#
loop_
_entity_poly.entity_id
_entity_poly.type
_entity_poly.pdbx_seq_one_letter_code
_entity_poly.pdbx_strand_id
1 'polypeptide(L)' 'ILGVPEIMLGKKYFESVSIRFFHLFALAAVPFRKTFFFSFLLSLLEGLDNIVLRIPYIQRLAWVGVIEYKNPIQSDD' A
#
# COMPACT_ATOMS: atom_id res chain seq x y z
N ILE A 1 17.14 -2.13 3.96
CA ILE A 1 15.72 -2.01 3.50
C ILE A 1 14.87 -2.64 4.60
N LEU A 2 13.85 -1.95 5.10
CA LEU A 2 12.94 -2.49 6.12
C LEU A 2 12.05 -3.58 5.49
N GLY A 3 12.13 -4.81 6.00
CA GLY A 3 11.22 -5.87 5.62
C GLY A 3 9.91 -5.80 6.41
N VAL A 4 8.96 -6.66 6.02
CA VAL A 4 7.68 -6.79 6.73
C VAL A 4 7.88 -7.15 8.22
N PRO A 5 8.80 -8.06 8.62
CA PRO A 5 9.04 -8.35 10.03
C PRO A 5 9.47 -7.11 10.84
N GLU A 6 10.35 -6.28 10.27
CA GLU A 6 10.85 -5.06 10.91
C GLU A 6 9.76 -3.98 11.01
N ILE A 7 8.87 -3.89 10.02
CA ILE A 7 7.71 -3.00 10.08
C ILE A 7 6.77 -3.40 11.23
N MET A 8 6.58 -4.70 11.43
CA MET A 8 5.68 -5.24 12.45
C MET A 8 6.20 -5.08 13.87
N LEU A 9 7.52 -4.90 14.06
CA LEU A 9 8.12 -4.53 15.35
C LEU A 9 7.56 -3.22 15.91
N GLY A 10 7.12 -2.30 15.06
CA GLY A 10 6.49 -1.05 15.50
C GLY A 10 5.19 -1.25 16.29
N LYS A 11 4.54 -2.43 16.22
CA LYS A 11 3.40 -2.78 17.08
C LYS A 11 3.76 -2.78 18.58
N LYS A 12 5.04 -2.84 18.92
CA LYS A 12 5.51 -2.68 20.30
C LYS A 12 5.35 -1.25 20.82
N TYR A 13 5.42 -0.26 19.93
CA TYR A 13 5.47 1.17 20.28
C TYR A 13 4.21 1.93 19.85
N PHE A 14 3.35 1.32 19.04
CA PHE A 14 2.14 1.93 18.50
C PHE A 14 0.99 0.93 18.62
N GLU A 15 -0.18 1.37 19.06
CA GLU A 15 -1.35 0.50 19.19
C GLU A 15 -1.82 -0.03 17.83
N SER A 16 -1.62 0.75 16.77
CA SER A 16 -2.05 0.36 15.43
C SER A 16 -0.92 0.55 14.43
N VAL A 17 -0.62 -0.53 13.71
CA VAL A 17 0.29 -0.54 12.57
C VAL A 17 -0.47 -1.15 11.40
N SER A 18 -0.71 -0.34 10.37
CA SER A 18 -1.38 -0.77 9.15
C SER A 18 -0.48 -0.57 7.94
N ILE A 19 -0.58 -1.47 6.97
CA ILE A 19 0.17 -1.38 5.72
C ILE A 19 -0.85 -1.34 4.60
N ARG A 20 -0.77 -0.31 3.76
CA ARG A 20 -1.59 -0.16 2.55
C ARG A 20 -0.70 -0.31 1.34
N PHE A 21 -1.03 -1.27 0.48
CA PHE A 21 -0.30 -1.57 -0.74
C PHE A 21 -0.99 -0.91 -1.94
N PHE A 22 -0.21 -0.37 -2.87
CA PHE A 22 -0.71 0.40 -4.01
C PHE A 22 -0.03 0.00 -5.33
N HIS A 23 -0.73 0.30 -6.43
CA HIS A 23 -0.21 0.36 -7.79
C HIS A 23 0.40 -0.93 -8.35
N LEU A 24 -0.31 -2.06 -8.24
CA LEU A 24 0.11 -3.28 -8.94
C LEU A 24 -0.28 -3.21 -10.43
N PHE A 25 -1.55 -2.93 -10.70
CA PHE A 25 -2.11 -2.80 -12.05
C PHE A 25 -2.06 -1.37 -12.58
N ALA A 26 -2.06 -0.36 -11.71
CA ALA A 26 -1.97 1.05 -12.13
C ALA A 26 -0.73 1.34 -13.01
N LEU A 27 0.36 0.58 -12.85
CA LEU A 27 1.54 0.68 -13.73
C LEU A 27 1.22 0.38 -15.20
N ALA A 28 0.23 -0.47 -15.48
CA ALA A 28 -0.23 -0.74 -16.84
C ALA A 28 -0.86 0.48 -17.51
N ALA A 29 -1.31 1.49 -16.74
CA ALA A 29 -1.80 2.75 -17.31
C ALA A 29 -0.68 3.71 -17.73
N VAL A 30 0.55 3.54 -17.27
CA VAL A 30 1.69 4.42 -17.60
C VAL A 30 1.89 4.64 -19.12
N PRO A 31 1.88 3.60 -19.99
CA PRO A 31 1.97 3.83 -21.44
C PRO A 31 0.81 4.63 -22.01
N PHE A 32 -0.37 4.61 -21.36
CA PHE A 32 -1.57 5.33 -21.79
C PHE A 32 -1.66 6.74 -21.19
N ARG A 33 -0.65 7.22 -20.44
CA ARG A 33 -0.62 8.55 -19.80
C ARG A 33 -1.05 9.72 -20.69
N LYS A 34 -0.79 9.64 -22.00
CA LYS A 34 -1.07 10.74 -22.96
C LYS A 34 -2.45 10.64 -23.62
N THR A 35 -3.25 9.62 -23.32
CA THR A 35 -4.57 9.46 -23.92
C THR A 35 -5.63 10.23 -23.12
N PHE A 36 -6.69 10.68 -23.80
CA PHE A 36 -7.79 11.43 -23.17
C PHE A 36 -8.56 10.60 -22.13
N PHE A 37 -8.52 9.27 -22.22
CA PHE A 37 -9.21 8.34 -21.30
C PHE A 37 -8.31 7.83 -20.16
N PHE A 38 -7.07 8.31 -20.04
CA PHE A 38 -6.12 7.87 -19.02
C PHE A 38 -6.70 7.94 -17.60
N SER A 39 -7.35 9.05 -17.25
CA SER A 39 -7.93 9.22 -15.91
C SER A 39 -8.95 8.14 -15.57
N PHE A 40 -9.79 7.75 -16.53
CA PHE A 40 -10.79 6.71 -16.34
C PHE A 40 -10.12 5.33 -16.18
N LEU A 41 -9.15 5.02 -17.05
CA LEU A 41 -8.41 3.76 -16.97
C LEU A 41 -7.64 3.64 -15.64
N LEU A 42 -6.99 4.72 -15.21
CA LEU A 42 -6.27 4.77 -13.95
C LEU A 42 -7.21 4.50 -12.76
N SER A 43 -8.35 5.18 -12.67
CA SER A 43 -9.31 4.96 -11.58
C SER A 43 -9.87 3.53 -11.56
N LEU A 44 -10.07 2.91 -12.73
CA LEU A 44 -10.50 1.51 -12.82
C LEU A 44 -9.41 0.56 -12.30
N LEU A 45 -8.16 0.76 -12.71
CA LEU A 45 -7.03 -0.06 -12.27
C LEU A 45 -6.73 0.13 -10.78
N GLU A 46 -6.86 1.35 -10.26
CA GLU A 46 -6.75 1.62 -8.82
C GLU A 46 -7.88 0.97 -8.02
N GLY A 47 -9.09 0.91 -8.57
CA GLY A 47 -10.20 0.15 -7.99
C GLY A 47 -9.89 -1.34 -7.91
N LEU A 48 -9.35 -1.91 -8.99
CA LEU A 48 -8.90 -3.31 -9.01
C LEU A 48 -7.75 -3.57 -8.04
N ASP A 49 -6.75 -2.68 -7.98
CA ASP A 49 -5.64 -2.74 -7.04
C ASP A 49 -6.13 -2.80 -5.59
N ASN A 50 -7.10 -1.96 -5.21
CA ASN A 50 -7.66 -1.94 -3.86
C ASN A 50 -8.37 -3.25 -3.46
N ILE A 51 -8.84 -4.04 -4.43
CA ILE A 51 -9.48 -5.34 -4.17
C ILE A 51 -8.42 -6.44 -4.14
N VAL A 52 -7.57 -6.50 -5.16
CA VAL A 52 -6.58 -7.57 -5.33
C VAL A 52 -5.48 -7.50 -4.27
N LEU A 53 -5.05 -6.30 -3.88
CA LEU A 53 -4.01 -6.10 -2.86
C LEU A 53 -4.51 -6.32 -1.43
N ARG A 54 -5.79 -6.66 -1.22
CA ARG A 54 -6.27 -7.20 0.07
C ARG A 54 -5.96 -8.68 0.24
N ILE A 55 -5.62 -9.38 -0.84
CA ILE A 55 -5.35 -10.81 -0.79
C ILE A 55 -3.92 -11.01 -0.23
N PRO A 56 -3.77 -11.80 0.84
CA PRO A 56 -2.45 -12.10 1.38
C PRO A 56 -1.57 -12.72 0.29
N TYR A 57 -0.25 -12.51 0.39
CA TYR A 57 0.76 -12.86 -0.63
C TYR A 57 0.74 -12.00 -1.89
N ILE A 58 -0.41 -11.78 -2.53
CA ILE A 58 -0.51 -10.94 -3.75
C ILE A 58 -0.11 -9.49 -3.44
N GLN A 59 -0.48 -9.00 -2.26
CA GLN A 59 -0.10 -7.67 -1.79
C GLN A 59 1.42 -7.38 -1.81
N ARG A 60 2.26 -8.43 -1.80
CA ARG A 60 3.73 -8.29 -1.87
C ARG A 60 4.24 -7.93 -3.27
N LEU A 61 3.41 -8.11 -4.29
CA LEU A 61 3.72 -7.72 -5.67
C LEU A 61 3.47 -6.22 -5.92
N ALA A 62 2.84 -5.52 -4.97
CA ALA A 62 2.59 -4.08 -5.07
C ALA A 62 3.89 -3.29 -5.25
N TRP A 63 3.81 -2.24 -6.05
CA TRP A 63 4.94 -1.38 -6.32
C TRP A 63 5.29 -0.47 -5.13
N VAL A 64 4.27 -0.01 -4.40
CA VAL A 64 4.44 0.87 -3.23
C VAL A 64 3.64 0.33 -2.05
N GLY A 65 4.23 0.39 -0.85
CA GLY A 65 3.55 0.17 0.42
C GLY A 65 3.66 1.39 1.31
N VAL A 66 2.54 1.93 1.77
CA VAL A 66 2.49 2.98 2.81
C VAL A 66 2.23 2.31 4.15
N ILE A 67 3.09 2.60 5.11
CA ILE A 67 2.99 2.09 6.48
C ILE A 67 2.49 3.23 7.35
N GLU A 68 1.41 2.98 8.08
CA GLU A 68 0.79 3.95 8.97
C GLU A 68 0.87 3.42 10.41
N TYR A 69 1.62 4.14 11.25
CA TYR A 69 1.72 3.94 12.69
C TYR A 69 0.79 4.93 13.40
N LYS A 70 -0.14 4.46 14.24
CA LYS A 70 -1.05 5.32 15.01
C LYS A 70 -1.01 5.00 16.48
N ASN A 71 -1.36 6.02 17.28
CA ASN A 71 -1.46 5.98 18.73
C ASN A 71 -0.15 5.47 19.34
N PRO A 72 0.88 6.33 19.44
CA PRO A 72 2.11 5.96 20.11
C PRO A 72 1.79 5.59 21.56
N ILE A 73 2.26 4.42 21.98
CA ILE A 73 2.20 3.98 23.36
C ILE A 73 3.31 4.74 24.06
N GLN A 74 2.94 5.74 24.87
CA GLN A 74 3.87 6.49 25.69
C GLN A 74 4.46 5.52 26.71
N SER A 75 5.74 5.17 26.57
CA SER A 75 6.49 4.58 27.67
C SER A 75 6.83 5.72 28.63
N ASP A 76 6.20 5.73 29.80
CA ASP A 76 6.65 6.54 30.93
C ASP A 76 8.05 6.04 31.34
N ASP A 77 9.08 6.60 30.71
CA ASP A 77 10.48 6.53 31.16
C ASP A 77 10.79 7.71 32.09
#